data_AF-A0A973F6Q5-F1
#
_entry.id   AF-A0A973F6Q5-F1
#
_cell.length_a   1.000
_cell.length_b   1.000
_cell.length_c   1.000
_cell.angle_alpha   90.00
_cell.angle_beta   90.00
_cell.angle_gamma   90.00
#
_symmetry.space_group_name_H-M   'P 1'
#
loop_
_entity.id
_entity.type
_entity.pdbx_description
1 polymer ?
#
loop_
_entity_poly.entity_id
_entity_poly.type
_entity_poly.pdbx_seq_one_letter_code
_entity_poly.pdbx_strand_id
1 'polypeptide(L)'
;MTHFSAVSQGIYSNARPELLNSSERVLTFAQLQDLQTLEAAREYLVEKEIESILRKSHSQQFEWMEKTFSVPLRKGLECWPQFIELTERRNLFVHADGIVSSQYLTVCGEHGVKHCEALTSGTRLYVELSYFQLSAHCLTEIGVKLAHVLWRKLVPADREEADLNLIEIVYDLLIKRNYKLAADLAYFGTNTIKSHASDQNRRVLVVNLAIAYKFSGDAERCSAVLDAEDWSATSDDFRLAIAALRDNFDEAAKLMKSIGKDNRLGKFEYREWPVFRDFRKSDQFASTYKEVFGEEFTLKVQEPKASESTQVTAEKENVPDEE
;
A
#
# COMPACT_ATOMS: atom_id res chain seq x y z
N MET A 1 -7.53 -6.44 13.93
CA MET A 1 -7.34 -7.80 14.47
C MET A 1 -7.84 -8.89 13.51
N THR A 2 -9.01 -8.74 12.90
CA THR A 2 -9.60 -9.74 11.99
C THR A 2 -8.72 -10.11 10.78
N HIS A 3 -8.05 -9.13 10.16
CA HIS A 3 -7.22 -9.38 8.97
C HIS A 3 -5.92 -10.16 9.25
N PHE A 4 -5.24 -9.91 10.38
CA PHE A 4 -4.05 -10.69 10.76
C PHE A 4 -4.43 -12.14 11.07
N SER A 5 -5.53 -12.35 11.78
CA SER A 5 -6.06 -13.70 12.05
C SER A 5 -6.35 -14.46 10.75
N ALA A 6 -6.98 -13.81 9.77
CA ALA A 6 -7.27 -14.44 8.47
C ALA A 6 -5.98 -14.79 7.70
N VAL A 7 -4.97 -13.91 7.70
CA VAL A 7 -3.67 -14.18 7.09
C VAL A 7 -2.97 -15.35 7.79
N SER A 8 -2.87 -15.33 9.12
CA SER A 8 -2.25 -16.41 9.88
C SER A 8 -2.97 -17.74 9.68
N GLN A 9 -4.31 -17.73 9.60
CA GLN A 9 -5.09 -18.93 9.35
C GLN A 9 -4.87 -19.45 7.93
N GLY A 10 -4.85 -18.57 6.91
CA GLY A 10 -4.48 -18.96 5.55
C GLY A 10 -3.09 -19.58 5.46
N ILE A 11 -2.12 -19.07 6.25
CA ILE A 11 -0.77 -19.63 6.31
C ILE A 11 -0.78 -21.04 6.91
N TYR A 12 -1.42 -21.24 8.06
CA TYR A 12 -1.43 -22.53 8.75
C TYR A 12 -2.34 -23.58 8.11
N SER A 13 -3.41 -23.16 7.43
CA SER A 13 -4.35 -24.09 6.80
C SER A 13 -3.94 -24.44 5.37
N ASN A 14 -3.39 -23.49 4.60
CA ASN A 14 -3.18 -23.67 3.16
C ASN A 14 -1.71 -23.60 2.75
N ALA A 15 -0.98 -22.55 3.17
CA ALA A 15 0.33 -22.27 2.57
C ALA A 15 1.47 -23.12 3.18
N ARG A 16 1.52 -23.22 4.51
CA ARG A 16 2.58 -23.90 5.27
C ARG A 16 2.03 -24.67 6.48
N PRO A 17 1.16 -25.68 6.24
CA PRO A 17 0.54 -26.48 7.28
C PRO A 17 1.49 -27.11 8.29
N GLU A 18 2.70 -27.42 7.86
CA GLU A 18 3.76 -28.05 8.65
C GLU A 18 4.39 -27.12 9.70
N LEU A 19 4.14 -25.80 9.66
CA LEU A 19 4.60 -24.89 10.72
C LEU A 19 3.98 -25.19 12.09
N LEU A 20 2.86 -25.92 12.15
CA LEU A 20 2.30 -26.44 13.40
C LEU A 20 3.14 -27.56 13.99
N ASN A 21 3.95 -28.26 13.20
CA ASN A 21 4.78 -29.36 13.69
C ASN A 21 5.89 -28.86 14.62
N SER A 22 6.28 -27.59 14.50
CA SER A 22 7.19 -26.91 15.43
C SER A 22 6.48 -26.25 16.62
N SER A 23 5.15 -26.39 16.74
CA SER A 23 4.41 -25.88 17.87
C SER A 23 4.75 -26.67 19.14
N GLU A 24 5.15 -25.97 20.21
CA GLU A 24 5.40 -26.57 21.52
C GLU A 24 4.10 -26.87 22.29
N ARG A 25 2.94 -26.62 21.69
CA ARG A 25 1.65 -26.78 22.36
C ARG A 25 1.27 -28.24 22.53
N VAL A 26 0.94 -28.59 23.76
CA VAL A 26 0.50 -29.93 24.16
C VAL A 26 -1.02 -29.96 24.29
N LEU A 27 -1.65 -30.98 23.70
CA LEU A 27 -3.05 -31.30 23.95
C LEU A 27 -3.15 -32.37 25.03
N THR A 28 -4.06 -32.17 25.98
CA THR A 28 -4.40 -33.20 26.97
C THR A 28 -5.32 -34.26 26.34
N PHE A 29 -5.35 -35.46 26.92
CA PHE A 29 -6.25 -36.52 26.45
C PHE A 29 -7.73 -36.12 26.50
N ALA A 30 -8.14 -35.37 27.53
CA ALA A 30 -9.51 -34.84 27.64
C ALA A 30 -9.85 -33.92 26.45
N GLN A 31 -8.93 -33.00 26.10
CA GLN A 31 -9.12 -32.13 24.94
C GLN A 31 -9.20 -32.91 23.63
N LEU A 32 -8.38 -33.95 23.46
CA LEU A 32 -8.45 -34.82 22.28
C LEU A 32 -9.80 -35.57 22.19
N GLN A 33 -10.34 -36.00 23.33
CA GLN A 33 -11.63 -36.67 23.39
C GLN A 33 -12.77 -35.71 23.00
N ASP A 34 -12.68 -34.44 23.39
CA ASP A 34 -13.67 -33.41 23.05
C ASP A 34 -13.62 -33.00 21.57
N LEU A 35 -12.42 -32.97 20.97
CA LEU A 35 -12.21 -32.49 19.60
C LEU A 35 -12.63 -33.50 18.51
N GLN A 36 -12.84 -34.77 18.86
CA GLN A 36 -13.34 -35.88 18.02
C GLN A 36 -12.53 -36.25 16.76
N THR A 37 -11.88 -35.31 16.07
CA THR A 37 -11.09 -35.54 14.85
C THR A 37 -9.70 -34.90 14.93
N LEU A 38 -8.77 -35.40 14.13
CA LEU A 38 -7.42 -34.85 14.04
C LEU A 38 -7.44 -33.44 13.42
N GLU A 39 -8.34 -33.21 12.47
CA GLU A 39 -8.55 -31.92 11.82
C GLU A 39 -9.05 -30.87 12.82
N ALA A 40 -10.04 -31.21 13.65
CA ALA A 40 -10.53 -30.31 14.69
C ALA A 40 -9.44 -30.01 15.73
N ALA A 41 -8.64 -31.01 16.12
CA ALA A 41 -7.50 -30.80 16.99
C ALA A 41 -6.44 -29.87 16.38
N ARG A 42 -6.21 -29.97 15.07
CA ARG A 42 -5.32 -29.08 14.34
C ARG A 42 -5.86 -27.65 14.31
N GLU A 43 -7.13 -27.46 13.97
CA GLU A 43 -7.77 -26.13 13.93
C GLU A 43 -7.73 -25.45 15.30
N TYR A 44 -8.01 -26.21 16.37
CA TYR A 44 -7.91 -25.71 17.73
C TYR A 44 -6.48 -25.26 18.07
N LEU A 45 -5.45 -26.02 17.68
CA LEU A 45 -4.06 -25.62 17.89
C LEU A 45 -3.68 -24.37 17.09
N VAL A 46 -4.15 -24.26 15.84
CA VAL A 46 -3.96 -23.07 15.00
C VAL A 46 -4.58 -21.84 15.68
N GLU A 47 -5.84 -21.94 16.09
CA GLU A 47 -6.55 -20.85 16.75
C GLU A 47 -5.81 -20.39 18.00
N LYS A 48 -5.37 -21.34 18.82
CA LYS A 48 -4.63 -21.06 20.05
C LYS A 48 -3.28 -20.40 19.77
N GLU A 49 -2.59 -20.80 18.71
CA GLU A 49 -1.34 -20.18 18.28
C GLU A 49 -1.56 -18.74 17.80
N ILE A 50 -2.53 -18.54 16.92
CA ILE A 50 -2.94 -17.21 16.43
C ILE A 50 -3.31 -16.29 17.60
N GLU A 51 -4.11 -16.77 18.55
CA GLU A 51 -4.53 -16.02 19.73
C GLU A 51 -3.31 -15.54 20.55
N SER A 52 -2.29 -16.38 20.72
CA SER A 52 -1.09 -15.98 21.46
C SER A 52 -0.24 -14.95 20.74
N ILE A 53 -0.21 -14.98 19.42
CA ILE A 53 0.50 -13.99 18.60
C ILE A 53 -0.24 -12.66 18.65
N LEU A 54 -1.58 -12.67 18.55
CA LEU A 54 -2.42 -11.48 18.61
C LEU A 54 -2.32 -10.71 19.92
N ARG A 55 -1.99 -11.39 21.03
CA ARG A 55 -1.77 -10.75 22.35
C ARG A 55 -0.41 -10.06 22.49
N LYS A 56 0.53 -10.31 21.56
CA LYS A 56 1.84 -9.67 21.57
C LYS A 56 1.75 -8.23 21.05
N SER A 57 2.74 -7.40 21.40
CA SER A 57 2.88 -6.08 20.77
C SER A 57 3.12 -6.23 19.27
N HIS A 58 2.79 -5.20 18.47
CA HIS A 58 3.01 -5.27 17.02
C HIS A 58 4.50 -5.46 16.68
N SER A 59 5.42 -4.89 17.45
CA SER A 59 6.86 -5.15 17.29
C SER A 59 7.22 -6.63 17.48
N GLN A 60 6.68 -7.25 18.54
CA GLN A 60 6.86 -8.68 18.82
C GLN A 60 6.18 -9.58 17.77
N GLN A 61 5.05 -9.15 17.20
CA GLN A 61 4.40 -9.86 16.09
C GLN A 61 5.31 -9.88 14.86
N PHE A 62 5.95 -8.75 14.52
CA PHE A 62 6.95 -8.69 13.44
C PHE A 62 8.15 -9.59 13.73
N GLU A 63 8.69 -9.57 14.95
CA GLU A 63 9.80 -10.46 15.33
C GLU A 63 9.45 -11.93 15.22
N TRP A 64 8.24 -12.30 15.63
CA TRP A 64 7.75 -13.66 15.47
C TRP A 64 7.68 -14.03 13.99
N MET A 65 7.08 -13.19 13.13
CA MET A 65 7.00 -13.45 11.69
C MET A 65 8.40 -13.54 11.04
N GLU A 66 9.33 -12.67 11.41
CA GLU A 66 10.70 -12.69 10.90
C GLU A 66 11.40 -14.03 11.21
N LYS A 67 11.22 -14.53 12.44
CA LYS A 67 11.77 -15.83 12.88
C LYS A 67 11.07 -17.01 12.21
N THR A 68 9.74 -17.03 12.22
CA THR A 68 8.93 -18.14 11.69
C THR A 68 9.14 -18.32 10.19
N PHE A 69 9.24 -17.22 9.44
CA PHE A 69 9.37 -17.26 7.97
C PHE A 69 10.79 -17.05 7.47
N SER A 70 11.76 -16.85 8.38
CA SER A 70 13.17 -16.60 8.07
C SER A 70 13.34 -15.52 7.01
N VAL A 71 12.69 -14.37 7.22
CA VAL A 71 12.69 -13.23 6.30
C VAL A 71 12.75 -11.93 7.09
N PRO A 72 13.64 -10.97 6.75
CA PRO A 72 13.62 -9.66 7.38
C PRO A 72 12.38 -8.89 6.93
N LEU A 73 11.63 -8.34 7.89
CA LEU A 73 10.40 -7.56 7.65
C LEU A 73 10.58 -6.08 7.99
N ARG A 74 11.51 -5.76 8.90
CA ARG A 74 11.77 -4.38 9.35
C ARG A 74 12.91 -3.68 8.60
N LYS A 75 13.70 -4.43 7.82
CA LYS A 75 14.87 -3.87 7.11
C LYS A 75 14.43 -2.94 5.98
N GLY A 76 14.87 -1.67 6.03
CA GLY A 76 14.53 -0.66 5.02
C GLY A 76 13.07 -0.18 5.10
N LEU A 77 12.40 -0.42 6.23
CA LEU A 77 11.04 0.04 6.47
C LEU A 77 11.06 1.40 7.19
N GLU A 78 11.19 2.47 6.41
CA GLU A 78 11.32 3.85 6.94
C GLU A 78 10.11 4.30 7.77
N CYS A 79 8.91 3.79 7.45
CA CYS A 79 7.68 4.09 8.17
C CYS A 79 7.57 3.35 9.53
N TRP A 80 8.56 2.52 9.91
CA TRP A 80 8.50 1.70 11.12
C TRP A 80 8.30 2.49 12.42
N PRO A 81 9.03 3.59 12.70
CA PRO A 81 8.79 4.36 13.92
C PRO A 81 7.36 4.92 13.96
N GLN A 82 6.87 5.42 12.83
CA GLN A 82 5.51 5.96 12.74
C GLN A 82 4.45 4.88 13.00
N PHE A 83 4.66 3.66 12.52
CA PHE A 83 3.77 2.54 12.80
C PHE A 83 3.72 2.17 14.28
N ILE A 84 4.88 2.12 14.93
CA ILE A 84 4.96 1.83 16.36
C ILE A 84 4.20 2.88 17.15
N GLU A 85 4.48 4.16 16.90
CA GLU A 85 3.76 5.28 17.52
C GLU A 85 2.25 5.16 17.32
N LEU A 86 1.81 4.86 16.09
CA LEU A 86 0.40 4.69 15.76
C LEU A 86 -0.25 3.56 16.56
N THR A 87 0.44 2.42 16.70
CA THR A 87 -0.10 1.28 17.46
C THR A 87 -0.17 1.59 18.95
N GLU A 88 0.82 2.30 19.49
CA GLU A 88 0.83 2.73 20.90
C GLU A 88 -0.22 3.82 21.14
N ARG A 89 -0.38 4.79 20.25
CA ARG A 89 -1.41 5.83 20.36
C ARG A 89 -2.81 5.22 20.30
N ARG A 90 -3.05 4.24 19.42
CA ARG A 90 -4.31 3.49 19.40
C ARG A 90 -4.57 2.82 20.75
N ASN A 91 -3.55 2.25 21.38
CA ASN A 91 -3.70 1.66 22.71
C ASN A 91 -4.05 2.71 23.77
N LEU A 92 -3.45 3.91 23.70
CA LEU A 92 -3.80 5.02 24.59
C LEU A 92 -5.27 5.43 24.45
N PHE A 93 -5.81 5.52 23.24
CA PHE A 93 -7.23 5.87 23.06
C PHE A 93 -8.19 4.85 23.64
N VAL A 94 -7.84 3.56 23.59
CA VAL A 94 -8.72 2.49 24.11
C VAL A 94 -8.59 2.33 25.62
N HIS A 95 -7.39 2.49 26.18
CA HIS A 95 -7.08 2.06 27.54
C HIS A 95 -6.65 3.19 28.49
N ALA A 96 -6.34 4.36 27.97
CA ALA A 96 -5.82 5.50 28.74
C ALA A 96 -6.48 6.83 28.35
N ASP A 97 -7.64 6.80 27.69
CA ASP A 97 -8.41 7.99 27.27
C ASP A 97 -7.58 9.03 26.47
N GLY A 98 -6.63 8.51 25.67
CA GLY A 98 -5.69 9.31 24.87
C GLY A 98 -4.57 9.98 25.68
N ILE A 99 -4.41 9.65 26.96
CA ILE A 99 -3.41 10.25 27.85
C ILE A 99 -2.08 9.50 27.73
N VAL A 100 -1.00 10.23 27.47
CA VAL A 100 0.36 9.70 27.34
C VAL A 100 0.81 9.07 28.65
N SER A 101 1.22 7.80 28.58
CA SER A 101 1.79 7.04 29.70
C SER A 101 3.32 6.95 29.60
N SER A 102 3.97 6.57 30.70
CA SER A 102 5.41 6.26 30.70
C SER A 102 5.74 5.12 29.73
N GLN A 103 4.88 4.09 29.64
CA GLN A 103 5.03 2.97 28.72
C GLN A 103 5.06 3.44 27.26
N TYR A 104 4.15 4.33 26.87
CA TYR A 104 4.11 4.89 25.51
C TYR A 104 5.44 5.57 25.16
N LEU A 105 5.96 6.41 26.06
CA LEU A 105 7.21 7.14 25.84
C LEU A 105 8.40 6.19 25.72
N THR A 106 8.46 5.16 26.57
CA THR A 106 9.50 4.13 26.52
C THR A 106 9.49 3.39 25.19
N VAL A 107 8.35 2.85 24.77
CA VAL A 107 8.24 2.07 23.52
C VAL A 107 8.56 2.94 22.30
N CYS A 108 8.05 4.17 22.26
CA CYS A 108 8.34 5.13 21.21
C CYS A 108 9.84 5.47 21.15
N GLY A 109 10.49 5.68 22.30
CA GLY A 109 11.92 5.94 22.39
C GLY A 109 12.78 4.78 21.89
N GLU A 110 12.45 3.54 22.30
CA GLU A 110 13.15 2.32 21.87
C GLU A 110 13.09 2.11 20.35
N HIS A 111 12.03 2.60 19.68
CA HIS A 111 11.81 2.39 18.25
C HIS A 111 12.11 3.63 17.42
N GLY A 112 12.79 4.63 18.00
CA GLY A 112 13.29 5.81 17.28
C GLY A 112 12.20 6.77 16.81
N VAL A 113 11.04 6.78 17.48
CA VAL A 113 9.95 7.72 17.20
C VAL A 113 10.42 9.13 17.53
N LYS A 114 10.37 10.03 16.56
CA LYS A 114 10.68 11.45 16.75
C LYS A 114 9.39 12.21 16.99
N HIS A 115 9.29 12.87 18.15
CA HIS A 115 8.20 13.80 18.43
C HIS A 115 8.64 15.24 18.07
N CYS A 116 7.74 16.01 17.46
CA CYS A 116 7.99 17.40 17.09
C CYS A 116 8.09 18.33 18.31
N GLU A 117 7.53 17.91 19.44
CA GLU A 117 7.56 18.61 20.73
C GLU A 117 8.02 17.65 21.83
N ALA A 118 8.47 18.20 22.96
CA ALA A 118 8.78 17.43 24.16
C ALA A 118 7.48 16.87 24.77
N LEU A 119 6.99 15.77 24.20
CA LEU A 119 5.82 15.05 24.69
C LEU A 119 6.13 14.47 26.08
N THR A 120 5.30 14.80 27.08
CA THR A 120 5.48 14.33 28.46
C THR A 120 4.31 13.49 28.93
N SER A 121 4.54 12.67 29.96
CA SER A 121 3.50 11.85 30.59
C SER A 121 2.36 12.74 31.09
N GLY A 122 1.12 12.31 30.89
CA GLY A 122 -0.09 13.07 31.24
C GLY A 122 -0.60 13.99 30.12
N THR A 123 0.16 14.18 29.04
CA THR A 123 -0.31 14.92 27.87
C THR A 123 -1.47 14.18 27.20
N ARG A 124 -2.57 14.87 26.87
CA ARG A 124 -3.67 14.28 26.10
C ARG A 124 -3.44 14.44 24.61
N LEU A 125 -3.54 13.34 23.88
CA LEU A 125 -3.40 13.30 22.43
C LEU A 125 -4.77 13.41 21.76
N TYR A 126 -4.78 13.96 20.55
CA TYR A 126 -5.95 14.04 19.67
C TYR A 126 -5.61 13.49 18.28
N VAL A 127 -6.65 13.23 17.49
CA VAL A 127 -6.53 12.79 16.09
C VAL A 127 -6.94 13.94 15.19
N GLU A 128 -5.95 14.70 14.75
CA GLU A 128 -6.16 15.70 13.70
C GLU A 128 -6.26 15.03 12.33
N LEU A 129 -6.85 15.73 11.35
CA LEU A 129 -6.98 15.23 9.99
C LEU A 129 -5.61 14.87 9.36
N SER A 130 -4.60 15.70 9.61
CA SER A 130 -3.21 15.47 9.16
C SER A 130 -2.66 14.17 9.73
N TYR A 131 -2.79 13.96 11.05
CA TYR A 131 -2.38 12.73 11.72
C TYR A 131 -3.15 11.52 11.18
N PHE A 132 -4.46 11.62 10.97
CA PHE A 132 -5.28 10.56 10.41
C PHE A 132 -4.81 10.16 9.00
N GLN A 133 -4.54 11.13 8.12
CA GLN A 133 -4.03 10.88 6.77
C GLN A 133 -2.66 10.20 6.81
N LEU A 134 -1.75 10.68 7.65
CA LEU A 134 -0.42 10.12 7.85
C LEU A 134 -0.50 8.67 8.38
N SER A 135 -1.44 8.44 9.30
CA SER A 135 -1.76 7.14 9.90
C SER A 135 -2.28 6.14 8.88
N ALA A 136 -3.27 6.55 8.07
CA ALA A 136 -3.84 5.73 7.01
C ALA A 136 -2.78 5.39 5.95
N HIS A 137 -1.92 6.36 5.61
CA HIS A 137 -0.79 6.16 4.73
C HIS A 137 0.16 5.07 5.26
N CYS A 138 0.64 5.22 6.50
CA CYS A 138 1.57 4.28 7.13
C CYS A 138 0.97 2.86 7.29
N LEU A 139 -0.29 2.76 7.71
CA LEU A 139 -0.98 1.47 7.82
C LEU A 139 -1.11 0.77 6.47
N THR A 140 -1.41 1.52 5.40
CA THR A 140 -1.51 0.96 4.05
C THR A 140 -0.16 0.51 3.54
N GLU A 141 0.88 1.34 3.71
CA GLU A 141 2.25 1.02 3.31
C GLU A 141 2.73 -0.28 3.96
N ILE A 142 2.59 -0.41 5.28
CA ILE A 142 3.01 -1.62 6.00
C ILE A 142 2.16 -2.82 5.63
N GLY A 143 0.84 -2.66 5.57
CA GLY A 143 -0.07 -3.75 5.22
C GLY A 143 0.29 -4.36 3.87
N VAL A 144 0.48 -3.53 2.84
CA VAL A 144 0.84 -3.97 1.49
C VAL A 144 2.24 -4.58 1.46
N LYS A 145 3.25 -3.91 2.03
CA LYS A 145 4.63 -4.43 2.05
C LYS A 145 4.73 -5.78 2.76
N LEU A 146 4.12 -5.89 3.96
CA LEU A 146 4.09 -7.13 4.72
C LEU A 146 3.40 -8.25 3.94
N ALA A 147 2.23 -7.97 3.38
CA ALA A 147 1.48 -8.95 2.58
C ALA A 147 2.30 -9.44 1.39
N HIS A 148 2.93 -8.56 0.61
CA HIS A 148 3.74 -8.99 -0.54
C HIS A 148 5.02 -9.71 -0.16
N VAL A 149 5.69 -9.34 0.94
CA VAL A 149 6.87 -10.09 1.40
C VAL A 149 6.47 -11.51 1.79
N LEU A 150 5.40 -11.66 2.58
CA LEU A 150 4.93 -12.98 3.03
C LEU A 150 4.35 -13.81 1.87
N TRP A 151 3.48 -13.23 1.05
CA TRP A 151 2.86 -13.95 -0.07
C TRP A 151 3.90 -14.53 -1.03
N ARG A 152 4.87 -13.71 -1.47
CA ARG A 152 5.95 -14.15 -2.37
C ARG A 152 6.89 -15.17 -1.74
N LYS A 153 7.04 -15.14 -0.41
CA LYS A 153 7.87 -16.09 0.34
C LYS A 153 7.18 -17.43 0.55
N LEU A 154 5.88 -17.41 0.83
CA LEU A 154 5.10 -18.58 1.24
C LEU A 154 4.47 -19.30 0.06
N VAL A 155 4.11 -18.57 -1.00
CA VAL A 155 3.52 -19.13 -2.22
C VAL A 155 4.28 -18.61 -3.45
N PRO A 156 5.52 -19.07 -3.70
CA PRO A 156 6.34 -18.56 -4.80
C PRO A 156 5.78 -18.82 -6.20
N ALA A 157 4.83 -19.75 -6.33
CA ALA A 157 4.11 -20.04 -7.56
C ALA A 157 3.23 -18.86 -8.01
N ASP A 158 2.68 -18.09 -7.07
CA ASP A 158 1.79 -16.95 -7.32
C ASP A 158 2.56 -15.66 -7.63
N ARG A 159 3.78 -15.77 -8.18
CA ARG A 159 4.65 -14.60 -8.36
C ARG A 159 4.05 -13.60 -9.35
N GLU A 160 3.38 -14.10 -10.39
CA GLU A 160 2.77 -13.27 -11.41
C GLU A 160 1.57 -12.51 -10.84
N GLU A 161 0.71 -13.20 -10.10
CA GLU A 161 -0.43 -12.64 -9.38
C GLU A 161 0.03 -11.58 -8.37
N ALA A 162 1.11 -11.85 -7.65
CA ALA A 162 1.68 -10.88 -6.71
C ALA A 162 2.29 -9.65 -7.41
N ASP A 163 2.81 -9.79 -8.65
CA ASP A 163 3.28 -8.66 -9.45
C ASP A 163 2.10 -7.82 -9.94
N LEU A 164 1.11 -8.47 -10.56
CA LEU A 164 -0.08 -7.81 -11.11
C LEU A 164 -0.87 -7.09 -10.03
N ASN A 165 -1.04 -7.70 -8.86
CA ASN A 165 -1.72 -7.06 -7.73
C ASN A 165 -0.97 -5.81 -7.23
N LEU A 166 0.36 -5.85 -7.12
CA LEU A 166 1.12 -4.67 -6.71
C LEU A 166 1.02 -3.55 -7.76
N ILE A 167 1.08 -3.89 -9.04
CA ILE A 167 0.90 -2.96 -10.16
C ILE A 167 -0.47 -2.28 -10.06
N GLU A 168 -1.54 -3.05 -9.84
CA GLU A 168 -2.91 -2.55 -9.71
C GLU A 168 -3.05 -1.60 -8.52
N ILE A 169 -2.53 -1.98 -7.34
CA ILE A 169 -2.54 -1.12 -6.14
C ILE A 169 -1.85 0.22 -6.44
N VAL A 170 -0.67 0.19 -7.06
CA VAL A 170 0.07 1.40 -7.41
C VAL A 170 -0.69 2.23 -8.44
N TYR A 171 -1.26 1.60 -9.48
CA TYR A 171 -2.05 2.27 -10.50
C TYR A 171 -3.26 3.00 -9.89
N ASP A 172 -4.00 2.34 -9.00
CA ASP A 172 -5.14 2.91 -8.28
C ASP A 172 -4.74 4.15 -7.45
N LEU A 173 -3.58 4.09 -6.81
CA LEU A 173 -3.04 5.22 -6.04
C LEU A 173 -2.66 6.39 -6.95
N LEU A 174 -2.12 6.13 -8.14
CA LEU A 174 -1.82 7.16 -9.14
C LEU A 174 -3.11 7.83 -9.64
N ILE A 175 -4.16 7.05 -9.89
CA ILE A 175 -5.49 7.57 -10.27
C ILE A 175 -6.08 8.44 -9.16
N LYS A 176 -5.99 7.99 -7.90
CA LYS A 176 -6.41 8.74 -6.71
C LYS A 176 -5.47 9.90 -6.33
N ARG A 177 -4.40 10.12 -7.12
CA ARG A 177 -3.37 11.15 -6.91
C ARG A 177 -2.65 11.06 -5.56
N ASN A 178 -2.64 9.87 -4.95
CA ASN A 178 -1.83 9.61 -3.76
C ASN A 178 -0.39 9.25 -4.19
N TYR A 179 0.32 10.25 -4.72
CA TYR A 179 1.62 10.05 -5.34
C TYR A 179 2.70 9.60 -4.35
N LYS A 180 2.61 10.03 -3.08
CA LYS A 180 3.58 9.61 -2.06
C LYS A 180 3.51 8.10 -1.81
N LEU A 181 2.32 7.57 -1.51
CA LEU A 181 2.16 6.12 -1.28
C LEU A 181 2.43 5.32 -2.56
N ALA A 182 2.01 5.83 -3.73
CA ALA A 182 2.32 5.20 -5.01
C ALA A 182 3.83 5.06 -5.22
N ALA A 183 4.60 6.13 -4.94
CA ALA A 183 6.07 6.09 -5.02
C ALA A 183 6.66 5.10 -4.01
N ASP A 184 6.21 5.10 -2.76
CA ASP A 184 6.74 4.21 -1.71
C ASP A 184 6.52 2.72 -2.04
N LEU A 185 5.35 2.38 -2.59
CA LEU A 185 5.00 1.01 -2.99
C LEU A 185 5.65 0.60 -4.30
N ALA A 186 5.70 1.48 -5.30
CA ALA A 186 6.39 1.21 -6.56
C ALA A 186 7.90 1.02 -6.33
N TYR A 187 8.52 1.89 -5.51
CA TYR A 187 9.92 1.76 -5.11
C TYR A 187 10.18 0.44 -4.36
N PHE A 188 9.27 0.04 -3.46
CA PHE A 188 9.36 -1.29 -2.85
C PHE A 188 9.32 -2.41 -3.90
N GLY A 189 8.44 -2.30 -4.89
CA GLY A 189 8.32 -3.22 -6.01
C GLY A 189 9.56 -3.29 -6.90
N THR A 190 10.31 -2.21 -7.07
CA THR A 190 11.48 -2.14 -7.98
C THR A 190 12.82 -2.30 -7.28
N ASN A 191 12.97 -1.76 -6.06
CA ASN A 191 14.25 -1.64 -5.37
C ASN A 191 14.37 -2.62 -4.20
N THR A 192 13.27 -3.01 -3.55
CA THR A 192 13.29 -3.97 -2.43
C THR A 192 13.04 -5.39 -2.91
N ILE A 193 11.98 -5.60 -3.70
CA ILE A 193 11.69 -6.90 -4.34
C ILE A 193 12.70 -7.14 -5.46
N LYS A 194 13.37 -8.30 -5.42
CA LYS A 194 14.45 -8.66 -6.37
C LYS A 194 14.05 -9.67 -7.44
N SER A 195 12.84 -10.22 -7.36
CA SER A 195 12.37 -11.25 -8.28
C SER A 195 10.92 -10.97 -8.67
N HIS A 196 10.72 -10.93 -9.98
CA HIS A 196 9.47 -10.68 -10.67
C HIS A 196 9.17 -11.86 -11.60
N ALA A 197 7.91 -12.07 -11.95
CA ALA A 197 7.50 -13.09 -12.92
C ALA A 197 7.98 -12.75 -14.33
N SER A 198 8.06 -11.46 -14.67
CA SER A 198 8.56 -10.98 -15.96
C SER A 198 9.24 -9.61 -15.85
N ASP A 199 10.14 -9.31 -16.79
CA ASP A 199 10.71 -7.96 -16.90
C ASP A 199 9.65 -6.92 -17.31
N GLN A 200 8.62 -7.33 -18.04
CA GLN A 200 7.44 -6.53 -18.36
C GLN A 200 6.80 -5.98 -17.06
N ASN A 201 6.46 -6.86 -16.11
CA ASN A 201 5.81 -6.47 -14.85
C ASN A 201 6.70 -5.52 -14.04
N ARG A 202 8.00 -5.82 -13.96
CA ARG A 202 8.98 -4.96 -13.29
C ARG A 202 9.01 -3.56 -13.93
N ARG A 203 9.08 -3.48 -15.26
CA ARG A 203 9.13 -2.19 -15.97
C ARG A 203 7.84 -1.39 -15.85
N VAL A 204 6.68 -2.04 -15.73
CA VAL A 204 5.43 -1.33 -15.40
C VAL A 204 5.54 -0.64 -14.03
N LEU A 205 6.10 -1.31 -13.02
CA LEU A 205 6.35 -0.69 -11.71
C LEU A 205 7.34 0.48 -11.80
N VAL A 206 8.39 0.37 -12.63
CA VAL A 206 9.34 1.47 -12.88
C VAL A 206 8.64 2.67 -13.50
N VAL A 207 7.82 2.46 -14.54
CA VAL A 207 7.04 3.53 -15.16
C VAL A 207 6.09 4.15 -14.14
N ASN A 208 5.39 3.35 -13.34
CA ASN A 208 4.50 3.85 -12.29
C ASN A 208 5.24 4.65 -11.22
N LEU A 209 6.46 4.25 -10.85
CA LEU A 209 7.33 5.01 -9.95
C LEU A 209 7.71 6.37 -10.56
N ALA A 210 8.07 6.41 -11.85
CA ALA A 210 8.37 7.65 -12.55
C ALA A 210 7.15 8.57 -12.65
N ILE A 211 5.96 8.03 -12.91
CA ILE A 211 4.69 8.79 -12.87
C ILE A 211 4.50 9.42 -11.48
N ALA A 212 4.68 8.64 -10.42
CA ALA A 212 4.52 9.13 -9.05
C ALA A 212 5.46 10.30 -8.76
N TYR A 213 6.75 10.18 -9.09
CA TYR A 213 7.73 11.25 -8.91
C TYR A 213 7.43 12.49 -9.75
N LYS A 214 7.12 12.32 -11.05
CA LYS A 214 6.77 13.46 -11.92
C LYS A 214 5.61 14.26 -11.33
N PHE A 215 4.57 13.57 -10.88
CA PHE A 215 3.34 14.22 -10.46
C PHE A 215 3.29 14.62 -8.99
N SER A 216 4.25 14.17 -8.17
CA SER A 216 4.54 14.76 -6.86
C SER A 216 5.45 15.99 -6.94
N GLY A 217 5.92 16.38 -8.13
CA GLY A 217 6.80 17.53 -8.33
C GLY A 217 8.30 17.23 -8.21
N ASP A 218 8.69 15.95 -8.25
CA ASP A 218 10.08 15.51 -8.16
C ASP A 218 10.60 15.07 -9.54
N ALA A 219 10.87 16.06 -10.40
CA ALA A 219 11.33 15.82 -11.77
C ALA A 219 12.71 15.16 -11.82
N GLU A 220 13.59 15.43 -10.86
CA GLU A 220 14.93 14.83 -10.78
C GLU A 220 14.84 13.33 -10.55
N ARG A 221 14.04 12.88 -9.57
CA ARG A 221 13.84 11.44 -9.34
C ARG A 221 13.10 10.76 -10.48
N CYS A 222 12.14 11.43 -11.12
CA CYS A 222 11.49 10.91 -12.32
C CYS A 222 12.52 10.59 -13.41
N SER A 223 13.40 11.55 -13.74
CA SER A 223 14.46 11.34 -14.75
C SER A 223 15.42 10.24 -14.31
N ALA A 224 15.90 10.27 -13.07
CA ALA A 224 16.83 9.28 -12.55
C ALA A 224 16.30 7.84 -12.63
N VAL A 225 15.01 7.63 -12.33
CA VAL A 225 14.36 6.30 -12.45
C VAL A 225 14.30 5.85 -13.91
N LEU A 226 13.98 6.75 -14.83
CA LEU A 226 13.91 6.40 -16.26
C LEU A 226 15.30 6.20 -16.88
N ASP A 227 16.32 6.95 -16.46
CA ASP A 227 17.69 6.87 -16.98
C ASP A 227 18.46 5.65 -16.45
N ALA A 228 18.01 5.06 -15.34
CA ALA A 228 18.59 3.83 -14.79
C ALA A 228 18.27 2.56 -15.62
N GLU A 229 17.42 2.68 -16.64
CA GLU A 229 16.92 1.58 -17.43
C GLU A 229 17.30 1.71 -18.91
N ASP A 230 17.58 0.59 -19.56
CA ASP A 230 17.67 0.54 -21.02
C ASP A 230 16.28 0.27 -21.62
N TRP A 231 15.80 1.21 -22.44
CA TRP A 231 14.51 1.17 -23.12
C TRP A 231 14.62 0.94 -24.63
N SER A 232 15.83 0.73 -25.16
CA SER A 232 16.07 0.61 -26.60
C SER A 232 15.38 -0.60 -27.23
N ALA A 233 15.24 -1.70 -26.47
CA ALA A 233 14.66 -2.96 -26.89
C ALA A 233 13.26 -3.23 -26.30
N THR A 234 12.57 -2.22 -25.75
CA THR A 234 11.22 -2.39 -25.20
C THR A 234 10.13 -2.19 -26.25
N SER A 235 8.92 -2.67 -25.94
CA SER A 235 7.76 -2.46 -26.80
C SER A 235 7.45 -0.97 -27.01
N ASP A 236 6.79 -0.65 -28.12
CA ASP A 236 6.40 0.74 -28.42
C ASP A 236 5.58 1.36 -27.28
N ASP A 237 4.80 0.57 -26.55
CA ASP A 237 3.96 1.03 -25.45
C ASP A 237 4.82 1.62 -24.31
N PHE A 238 5.96 1.00 -23.99
CA PHE A 238 6.93 1.57 -23.05
C PHE A 238 7.60 2.82 -23.62
N ARG A 239 8.03 2.77 -24.88
CA ARG A 239 8.65 3.94 -25.55
C ARG A 239 7.70 5.15 -25.54
N LEU A 240 6.41 4.91 -25.76
CA LEU A 240 5.36 5.91 -25.72
C LEU A 240 5.20 6.48 -24.30
N ALA A 241 5.14 5.62 -23.29
CA ALA A 241 5.08 6.04 -21.89
C ALA A 241 6.26 6.94 -21.50
N ILE A 242 7.49 6.57 -21.89
CA ILE A 242 8.70 7.34 -21.59
C ILE A 242 8.71 8.67 -22.34
N ALA A 243 8.35 8.68 -23.62
CA ALA A 243 8.25 9.90 -24.42
C ALA A 243 7.26 10.89 -23.78
N ALA A 244 6.11 10.40 -23.31
CA ALA A 244 5.12 11.21 -22.59
C ALA A 244 5.67 11.72 -21.25
N LEU A 245 6.36 10.88 -20.47
CA LEU A 245 6.96 11.27 -19.18
C LEU A 245 8.13 12.25 -19.32
N ARG A 246 8.85 12.22 -20.44
CA ARG A 246 9.93 13.16 -20.78
C ARG A 246 9.45 14.42 -21.50
N ASP A 247 8.14 14.60 -21.65
CA ASP A 247 7.52 15.71 -22.38
C ASP A 247 7.98 15.80 -23.86
N ASN A 248 8.47 14.69 -24.43
CA ASN A 248 8.77 14.56 -25.84
C ASN A 248 7.48 14.22 -26.61
N PHE A 249 6.56 15.19 -26.66
CA PHE A 249 5.22 15.00 -27.21
C PHE A 249 5.19 14.74 -28.72
N ASP A 250 6.19 15.20 -29.46
CA ASP A 250 6.32 14.89 -30.88
C ASP A 250 6.60 13.40 -31.12
N GLU A 251 7.50 12.81 -30.31
CA GLU A 251 7.76 11.37 -30.37
C GLU A 251 6.58 10.56 -29.82
N ALA A 252 5.97 11.00 -28.73
CA ALA A 252 4.77 10.37 -28.18
C ALA A 252 3.63 10.32 -29.21
N ALA A 253 3.42 11.40 -29.98
CA ALA A 253 2.42 11.44 -31.04
C ALA A 253 2.74 10.47 -32.18
N LYS A 254 3.99 10.37 -32.62
CA LYS A 254 4.40 9.38 -33.66
C LYS A 254 4.11 7.95 -33.20
N LEU A 255 4.49 7.62 -31.96
CA LEU A 255 4.26 6.29 -31.38
C LEU A 255 2.76 6.00 -31.23
N MET A 256 1.98 6.98 -30.75
CA MET A 256 0.52 6.87 -30.66
C MET A 256 -0.13 6.56 -32.03
N LYS A 257 0.32 7.21 -33.12
CA LYS A 257 -0.17 6.90 -34.48
C LYS A 257 0.16 5.47 -34.89
N SER A 258 1.35 4.99 -34.57
CA SER A 258 1.79 3.63 -34.90
C SER A 258 0.96 2.58 -34.13
N ILE A 259 0.91 2.72 -32.80
CA ILE A 259 0.21 1.79 -31.89
C ILE A 259 -1.30 1.78 -32.15
N GLY A 260 -1.88 2.95 -32.41
CA GLY A 260 -3.31 3.09 -32.67
C GLY A 260 -3.80 2.39 -33.93
N LYS A 261 -2.96 2.31 -34.99
CA LYS A 261 -3.26 1.56 -36.21
C LYS A 261 -3.34 0.06 -35.98
N ASP A 262 -2.52 -0.44 -35.06
CA ASP A 262 -2.48 -1.86 -34.69
C ASP A 262 -3.58 -2.21 -33.66
N ASN A 263 -4.37 -1.24 -33.21
CA ASN A 263 -5.38 -1.37 -32.15
C ASN A 263 -4.85 -2.01 -30.85
N ARG A 264 -3.55 -1.79 -30.55
CA ARG A 264 -2.88 -2.32 -29.36
C ARG A 264 -3.26 -1.57 -28.07
N LEU A 265 -3.49 -0.27 -28.16
CA LEU A 265 -4.04 0.57 -27.10
C LEU A 265 -5.34 1.22 -27.57
N GLY A 266 -6.39 1.13 -26.76
CA GLY A 266 -7.70 1.68 -27.05
C GLY A 266 -7.89 3.13 -26.60
N LYS A 267 -9.07 3.66 -26.91
CA LYS A 267 -9.46 5.03 -26.57
C LYS A 267 -9.45 5.29 -25.07
N PHE A 268 -9.82 4.28 -24.27
CA PHE A 268 -9.94 4.39 -22.82
C PHE A 268 -8.57 4.60 -22.16
N GLU A 269 -7.57 3.84 -22.59
CA GLU A 269 -6.21 3.89 -22.06
C GLU A 269 -5.60 5.29 -22.24
N TYR A 270 -5.70 5.86 -23.45
CA TYR A 270 -5.22 7.22 -23.72
C TYR A 270 -5.93 8.30 -22.88
N ARG A 271 -7.21 8.09 -22.54
CA ARG A 271 -8.04 9.03 -21.77
C ARG A 271 -7.79 8.99 -20.28
N GLU A 272 -7.58 7.78 -19.74
CA GLU A 272 -7.58 7.57 -18.30
C GLU A 272 -6.18 7.35 -17.73
N TRP A 273 -5.27 6.68 -18.46
CA TRP A 273 -3.98 6.29 -17.89
C TRP A 273 -3.19 7.51 -17.42
N PRO A 274 -2.64 7.50 -16.18
CA PRO A 274 -1.95 8.64 -15.60
C PRO A 274 -0.74 9.11 -16.43
N VAL A 275 -0.04 8.18 -17.09
CA VAL A 275 1.16 8.48 -17.89
C VAL A 275 0.93 9.55 -18.96
N PHE A 276 -0.28 9.65 -19.50
CA PHE A 276 -0.64 10.62 -20.54
C PHE A 276 -1.18 11.94 -20.00
N ARG A 277 -1.22 12.15 -18.68
CA ARG A 277 -1.88 13.31 -18.05
C ARG A 277 -1.43 14.66 -18.64
N ASP A 278 -0.14 14.85 -18.84
CA ASP A 278 0.39 16.10 -19.40
C ASP A 278 0.39 16.07 -20.94
N PHE A 279 0.65 14.92 -21.56
CA PHE A 279 0.54 14.75 -23.01
C PHE A 279 -0.87 15.09 -23.53
N ARG A 280 -1.93 14.72 -22.79
CA ARG A 280 -3.34 15.06 -23.08
C ARG A 280 -3.62 16.57 -23.17
N LYS A 281 -2.73 17.42 -22.67
CA LYS A 281 -2.84 18.89 -22.73
C LYS A 281 -2.21 19.48 -23.99
N SER A 282 -1.52 18.68 -24.79
CA SER A 282 -0.79 19.12 -25.98
C SER A 282 -1.65 19.09 -27.25
N ASP A 283 -1.34 19.98 -28.20
CA ASP A 283 -1.95 19.98 -29.53
C ASP A 283 -1.57 18.70 -30.32
N GLN A 284 -0.37 18.17 -30.08
CA GLN A 284 0.11 16.91 -30.65
C GLN A 284 -0.81 15.75 -30.28
N PHE A 285 -1.27 15.68 -29.03
CA PHE A 285 -2.23 14.66 -28.60
C PHE A 285 -3.58 14.85 -29.26
N ALA A 286 -4.15 16.06 -29.22
CA ALA A 286 -5.50 16.31 -29.76
C ALA A 286 -5.59 15.98 -31.26
N SER A 287 -4.62 16.46 -32.04
CA SER A 287 -4.53 16.19 -33.49
C SER A 287 -4.36 14.69 -33.80
N THR A 288 -3.48 14.02 -33.05
CA THR A 288 -3.21 12.59 -33.23
C THR A 288 -4.38 11.72 -32.80
N TYR A 289 -5.05 12.07 -31.70
CA TYR A 289 -6.23 11.35 -31.21
C TYR A 289 -7.35 11.36 -32.25
N LYS A 290 -7.61 12.54 -32.85
CA LYS A 290 -8.58 12.67 -33.94
C LYS A 290 -8.22 11.84 -35.16
N GLU A 291 -6.94 11.85 -35.56
CA GLU A 291 -6.46 11.07 -36.70
C GLU A 291 -6.62 9.55 -36.48
N VAL A 292 -6.27 9.06 -35.28
CA VAL A 292 -6.29 7.63 -34.96
C VAL A 292 -7.72 7.12 -34.69
N PHE A 293 -8.53 7.90 -33.98
CA PHE A 293 -9.82 7.43 -33.44
C PHE A 293 -11.05 8.08 -34.06
N GLY A 294 -10.88 9.03 -34.98
CA GLY A 294 -11.95 9.70 -35.71
C GLY A 294 -12.80 10.66 -34.87
N GLU A 295 -12.37 11.02 -33.66
CA GLU A 295 -13.14 11.87 -32.75
C GLU A 295 -12.25 12.91 -32.05
N GLU A 296 -12.82 14.08 -31.77
CA GLU A 296 -12.13 15.13 -31.03
C GLU A 296 -11.90 14.72 -29.57
N PHE A 297 -10.76 15.10 -29.01
CA PHE A 297 -10.49 14.90 -27.59
C PHE A 297 -10.81 16.17 -26.80
N THR A 298 -11.72 16.06 -25.82
CA THR A 298 -12.02 17.14 -24.87
C THR A 298 -11.55 16.76 -23.48
N LEU A 299 -10.67 17.58 -22.88
CA LEU A 299 -10.27 17.44 -21.49
C LEU A 299 -11.48 17.70 -20.57
N LYS A 300 -11.94 16.68 -19.84
CA LYS A 300 -12.87 16.90 -18.72
C LYS A 300 -12.09 17.59 -17.59
N VAL A 301 -12.43 18.83 -17.28
CA VAL A 301 -11.92 19.51 -16.09
C VAL A 301 -12.43 18.74 -14.88
N GLN A 302 -11.54 18.06 -14.15
CA GLN A 302 -11.90 17.47 -12.86
C GLN A 302 -12.00 18.60 -11.83
N GLU A 303 -13.22 18.99 -11.46
CA GLU A 303 -13.43 19.86 -10.30
C GLU A 303 -12.88 19.18 -9.04
N PRO A 304 -12.17 19.91 -8.16
CA PRO A 304 -11.79 19.36 -6.87
C PRO A 304 -13.07 19.01 -6.11
N LYS A 305 -13.23 17.74 -5.71
CA LYS A 305 -14.33 17.33 -4.83
C LYS A 305 -14.24 18.16 -3.55
N ALA A 306 -15.18 19.09 -3.39
CA ALA A 306 -15.39 19.79 -2.14
C ALA A 306 -15.65 18.74 -1.05
N SER A 307 -14.90 18.83 0.05
CA SER A 307 -15.18 18.05 1.26
C SER A 307 -16.61 18.37 1.71
N GLU A 308 -17.47 17.35 1.76
CA GLU A 308 -18.76 17.45 2.44
C GLU A 308 -18.50 17.82 3.90
N SER A 309 -18.71 19.09 4.23
CA SER A 309 -18.82 19.55 5.60
C SER A 309 -20.24 19.21 6.04
N THR A 310 -20.38 18.13 6.80
CA THR A 310 -21.63 17.82 7.48
C THR A 310 -21.88 18.91 8.51
N GLN A 311 -22.77 19.85 8.18
CA GLN A 311 -23.36 20.76 9.16
C GLN A 311 -24.24 19.92 10.09
N VAL A 312 -23.74 19.64 11.29
CA VAL A 312 -24.58 19.18 12.40
C VAL A 312 -25.33 20.41 12.92
N THR A 313 -26.60 20.52 12.57
CA THR A 313 -27.53 21.47 13.19
C THR A 313 -27.78 21.01 14.63
N ALA A 314 -27.37 21.83 15.58
CA ALA A 314 -27.70 21.66 16.99
C ALA A 314 -29.20 21.92 17.21
N GLU A 315 -29.94 20.87 17.59
CA GLU A 315 -31.25 21.00 18.20
C GLU A 315 -31.10 21.71 19.56
N LYS A 316 -31.81 22.81 19.72
CA LYS A 316 -31.96 23.51 21.00
C LYS A 316 -32.92 22.70 21.86
N GLU A 317 -32.42 22.07 22.92
CA GLU A 317 -33.25 21.65 24.04
C GLU A 317 -33.82 22.90 24.72
N ASN A 318 -35.14 22.98 24.74
CA ASN A 318 -35.90 24.02 25.41
C ASN A 318 -36.13 23.54 26.85
N VAL A 319 -35.43 24.16 27.81
CA VAL A 319 -35.72 24.04 29.24
C VAL A 319 -36.92 24.94 29.54
N PRO A 320 -38.04 24.44 30.10
CA PRO A 320 -39.07 25.31 30.62
C PRO A 320 -38.78 25.62 32.11
N ASP A 321 -38.53 26.90 32.40
CA ASP A 321 -38.65 27.45 33.74
C ASP A 321 -40.10 27.89 34.00
N GLU A 322 -40.63 27.35 35.10
CA GLU A 322 -41.57 27.91 36.09
C GLU A 322 -42.96 28.45 35.66
N GLU A 323 -43.99 27.71 36.08
CA GLU A 323 -44.91 28.09 37.19
C GLU A 323 -45.39 26.84 37.94
#